data_AF-A0A645I542-F1
#
_entry.id   AF-A0A645I542-F1
#
_cell.length_a   1.000
_cell.length_b   1.000
_cell.length_c   1.000
_cell.angle_alpha   90.00
_cell.angle_beta   90.00
_cell.angle_gamma   90.00
#
_symmetry.space_group_name_H-M   'P 1'
#
loop_
_entity.id
_entity.type
_entity.pdbx_description
1 polymer ?
#
loop_
_entity_poly.entity_id
_entity_poly.type
_entity_poly.pdbx_seq_one_letter_code
_entity_poly.pdbx_strand_id
1 'polypeptide(L)' 'MDQLEAAGIVGAAQGSKPRDVFIADEYSLEKLLDSMR' A
#
# COMPACT_ATOMS: atom_id res chain seq x y z
N MET A 1 1.21 -9.49 0.09
CA MET A 1 1.02 -8.52 1.19
C MET A 1 2.31 -7.78 1.53
N ASP A 2 3.47 -8.45 1.61
CA ASP A 2 4.74 -7.79 1.95
C ASP A 2 5.26 -6.80 0.89
N GLN A 3 5.00 -7.08 -0.39
CA GLN A 3 5.30 -6.14 -1.47
C GLN A 3 4.51 -4.83 -1.36
N LEU A 4 3.24 -4.91 -0.91
CA LEU A 4 2.40 -3.73 -0.73
C LEU A 4 2.90 -2.89 0.46
N GLU A 5 3.41 -3.55 1.51
CA GLU A 5 4.06 -2.88 2.63
C GLU A 5 5.38 -2.22 2.20
N ALA A 6 6.23 -2.94 1.46
CA ALA A 6 7.50 -2.42 0.94
C ALA A 6 7.31 -1.26 -0.06
N ALA A 7 6.23 -1.29 -0.84
CA ALA A 7 5.86 -0.22 -1.75
C ALA A 7 5.18 0.98 -1.05
N GLY A 8 4.96 0.92 0.26
CA GLY A 8 4.32 1.99 1.04
C GLY A 8 2.80 2.11 0.81
N ILE A 9 2.15 1.08 0.27
CA ILE A 9 0.71 1.06 -0.03
C ILE A 9 -0.10 0.75 1.24
N VAL A 10 0.45 -0.08 2.13
CA VAL A 10 -0.13 -0.45 3.43
C VAL A 10 0.90 -0.33 4.54
N GLY A 11 0.43 -0.17 5.78
CA GLY A 11 1.26 -0.19 6.97
C GLY A 11 1.77 -1.58 7.35
N ALA A 12 2.70 -1.61 8.30
CA ALA A 12 3.26 -2.84 8.83
C ALA A 12 2.20 -3.78 9.43
N ALA A 13 2.48 -5.08 9.44
CA ALA A 13 1.64 -6.06 10.13
C ALA A 13 1.55 -5.75 11.64
N GLN A 14 0.33 -5.64 12.16
CA GLN A 14 0.05 -5.39 13.57
C GLN A 14 -0.60 -6.61 14.26
N GLY A 15 -0.06 -7.80 13.99
CA GLY A 15 -0.54 -9.06 14.55
C GLY A 15 -1.98 -9.37 14.14
N SER A 16 -2.92 -9.28 15.08
CA SER A 16 -4.35 -9.53 14.85
C SER A 16 -5.13 -8.33 14.33
N LYS A 17 -4.56 -7.12 14.35
CA LYS A 17 -5.22 -5.93 13.83
C LYS A 17 -5.09 -5.86 12.30
N PRO A 18 -6.12 -5.36 11.60
CA PRO A 18 -5.99 -5.01 10.19
C PRO A 18 -4.83 -4.02 9.98
N ARG A 19 -4.15 -4.13 8.85
CA ARG A 19 -3.13 -3.16 8.45
C ARG A 19 -3.80 -1.84 8.08
N ASP A 20 -3.09 -0.74 8.35
CA ASP A 20 -3.48 0.56 7.82
C ASP A 20 -3.35 0.56 6.30
N VAL A 21 -4.36 1.06 5.60
CA VAL A 21 -4.35 1.20 4.14
C VAL A 21 -4.08 2.66 3.81
N PHE A 22 -2.91 2.94 3.24
CA PHE A 22 -2.51 4.31 2.89
C PHE A 22 -3.02 4.72 1.50
N ILE A 23 -3.15 3.74 0.59
CA ILE A 23 -3.72 3.95 -0.75
C ILE A 23 -4.91 3.02 -0.90
N ALA A 24 -6.11 3.60 -0.86
CA ALA A 24 -7.36 2.85 -0.85
C ALA A 24 -8.11 2.87 -2.20
N ASP A 25 -7.78 3.82 -3.08
CA ASP A 25 -8.45 4.00 -4.37
C ASP A 25 -7.52 3.72 -5.56
N GLU A 26 -8.13 3.34 -6.69
CA GLU A 26 -7.42 2.93 -7.90
C GLU A 26 -6.63 4.08 -8.54
N TYR A 27 -7.13 5.31 -8.48
CA TYR A 27 -6.46 6.47 -9.08
C TYR A 27 -5.17 6.84 -8.35
N SER A 28 -5.19 6.82 -7.01
CA SER A 28 -4.00 7.01 -6.19
C SER A 28 -2.99 5.88 -6.38
N LEU A 29 -3.46 4.63 -6.55
CA LEU A 29 -2.59 3.49 -6.85
C LEU A 29 -1.94 3.61 -8.23
N GLU A 30 -2.70 4.00 -9.26
CA GLU A 30 -2.21 4.20 -10.62
C GLU A 30 -1.09 5.25 -10.65
N LYS A 31 -1.28 6.39 -9.97
CA LYS A 31 -0.26 7.43 -9.83
C LYS A 31 1.05 6.92 -9.24
N LEU A 32 0.98 6.10 -8.19
CA LEU A 32 2.18 5.52 -7.58
C LEU A 32 2.89 4.60 -8.57
N LEU A 33 2.16 3.73 -9.25
CA LEU A 33 2.73 2.78 -10.22
C LEU A 33 3.35 3.49 -11.42
N ASP A 34 2.73 4.56 -11.92
CA ASP A 34 3.29 5.38 -12.99
C ASP A 34 4.57 6.11 -12.56
N SER A 35 4.71 6.46 -11.28
CA SER A 35 5.96 7.04 -10.77
C SER A 35 7.13 6.05 -10.69
N MET A 36 6.85 4.75 -10.80
CA MET A 36 7.85 3.67 -10.78
C MET A 36 8.26 3.17 -12.17
N ARG A 37 7.65 3.71 -13.24
CA ARG A 37 8.03 3.46 -14.64
C ARG A 37 9.26 4.26 -15.04
#